data_AF-A0A815IA33-F1
#
_entry.id   AF-A0A815IA33-F1
#
_cell.length_a   1.000
_cell.length_b   1.000
_cell.length_c   1.000
_cell.angle_alpha   90.00
_cell.angle_beta   90.00
_cell.angle_gamma   90.00
#
_symmetry.space_group_name_H-M   'P 1'
#
loop_
_entity.id
_entity.type
_entity.pdbx_description
1 polymer ?
#
loop_
_entity_poly.entity_id
_entity_poly.type
_entity_poly.pdbx_seq_one_letter_code
_entity_poly.pdbx_strand_id
1 'polypeptide(L)'
;MNMENSFIQLTDLPDEILLNILKQISHVDVLYSLIGVNKRLNNIGHDRIFTSYLNLMISCSHGNIYPLPNPILDRFCFQILPEIHDNIQWLNLESSSMKRILLSTNYPNLYRLDLYDLDIEKAKDFFTENTSVIHKFKNQISSLAIHITKGENLITRKNMIEHTFIQIFIIFDKLQYLDFGSHSINFQRFFFTILPPTLFSSTLLELRVSLKRFIDCLYLLDGRFNQLHTLKVNIAFIEQNSKINNKEKLPNLRYFSLHCKNDTNYYDEEIKPLVQRMMNLETLNFIFLFRNFNQIDLRSNEDIHQTFKYFKDYQIISYVYYFEKRNESELFKYVSYISLFDEHPFEHEFFLQIPQSFPFLKKLSLVNEKGQNNKQCIKSSNHHQNLPIIKYPCLIQLDFVQVHEDYIEQFLLDIKTYLPYNVTVLSDYQSMKNVTHYFRRMATQFNCSKVRYIPTSYVTQLPKHFKNYFLSTYIHKFSLLFQ
;
A
#
# COMPACT_ATOMS: atom_id res chain seq x y z
N MET A 1 17.47 -38.59 16.01
CA MET A 1 18.55 -38.09 15.13
C MET A 1 19.25 -36.97 15.89
N ASN A 2 20.44 -37.23 16.42
CA ASN A 2 21.29 -36.22 17.07
C ASN A 2 21.80 -35.24 16.01
N MET A 3 21.27 -34.01 15.99
CA MET A 3 21.82 -32.88 15.24
C MET A 3 22.80 -32.10 16.12
N GLU A 4 23.86 -32.74 16.63
CA GLU A 4 24.84 -32.03 17.47
C GLU A 4 26.06 -31.50 16.69
N ASN A 5 26.19 -31.72 15.37
CA ASN A 5 27.43 -31.37 14.65
C ASN A 5 27.25 -30.93 13.19
N SER A 6 26.43 -29.93 12.90
CA SER A 6 26.52 -29.23 11.60
C SER A 6 26.75 -27.74 11.81
N PHE A 7 27.96 -27.38 12.25
CA PHE A 7 28.49 -26.03 12.08
C PHE A 7 28.84 -25.84 10.60
N ILE A 8 27.83 -25.60 9.76
CA ILE A 8 28.09 -25.13 8.40
C ILE A 8 28.68 -23.72 8.54
N GLN A 9 29.94 -23.53 8.18
CA GLN A 9 30.51 -22.19 8.18
C GLN A 9 29.91 -21.41 7.02
N LEU A 10 29.69 -20.11 7.18
CA LEU A 10 29.20 -19.24 6.10
C LEU A 10 30.09 -19.32 4.85
N THR A 11 31.38 -19.61 5.04
CA THR A 11 32.36 -19.82 3.97
C THR A 11 32.20 -21.13 3.21
N ASP A 12 31.38 -22.06 3.68
CA ASP A 12 31.15 -23.35 3.00
C ASP A 12 29.93 -23.28 2.06
N LEU A 13 29.06 -22.28 2.25
CA LEU A 13 27.89 -22.07 1.42
C LEU A 13 28.29 -21.53 0.04
N PRO A 14 27.64 -21.92 -1.07
CA PRO A 14 27.79 -21.25 -2.37
C PRO A 14 27.42 -19.76 -2.32
N ASP A 15 28.02 -18.95 -3.20
CA ASP A 15 27.81 -17.49 -3.23
C ASP A 15 26.33 -17.13 -3.43
N GLU A 16 25.57 -17.90 -4.20
CA GLU A 16 24.14 -17.66 -4.44
C GLU A 16 23.30 -17.87 -3.19
N ILE A 17 23.62 -18.89 -2.38
CA ILE A 17 22.93 -19.14 -1.11
C ILE A 17 23.29 -18.02 -0.13
N LEU A 18 24.57 -17.66 -0.07
CA LEU A 18 25.06 -16.61 0.80
C LEU A 18 24.41 -15.26 0.45
N LEU A 19 24.35 -14.88 -0.83
CA LEU A 19 23.65 -13.67 -1.29
C LEU A 19 22.17 -13.67 -0.90
N ASN A 20 21.48 -14.81 -1.01
CA ASN A 20 20.08 -14.91 -0.61
C ASN A 20 19.88 -14.73 0.91
N ILE A 21 20.80 -15.26 1.73
CA ILE A 21 20.78 -15.07 3.18
C ILE A 21 21.08 -13.60 3.52
N LEU A 22 22.14 -13.03 2.95
CA LEU A 22 22.58 -11.67 3.24
C LEU A 22 21.54 -10.61 2.83
N LYS A 23 20.76 -10.85 1.77
CA LYS A 23 19.64 -9.99 1.35
C LYS A 23 18.52 -9.88 2.40
N GLN A 24 18.44 -10.80 3.35
CA GLN A 24 17.46 -10.74 4.45
C GLN A 24 18.01 -10.00 5.69
N ILE A 25 19.28 -9.64 5.69
CA ILE A 25 19.96 -8.94 6.79
C ILE A 25 20.10 -7.46 6.43
N SER A 26 20.21 -6.59 7.42
CA SER A 26 20.49 -5.16 7.23
C SER A 26 21.77 -4.95 6.40
N HIS A 27 21.69 -4.11 5.35
CA HIS A 27 22.85 -3.75 4.53
C HIS A 27 23.99 -3.17 5.38
N VAL A 28 23.65 -2.42 6.44
CA VAL A 28 24.62 -1.82 7.35
C VAL A 28 25.45 -2.92 8.02
N ASP A 29 24.79 -3.91 8.62
CA ASP A 29 25.45 -4.98 9.36
C ASP A 29 26.29 -5.86 8.43
N VAL A 30 25.76 -6.17 7.24
CA VAL A 30 26.47 -6.97 6.25
C VAL A 30 27.71 -6.24 5.74
N LEU A 31 27.58 -5.03 5.19
CA LEU A 31 28.73 -4.33 4.60
C LEU A 31 29.78 -3.98 5.65
N TYR A 32 29.36 -3.56 6.84
CA TYR A 32 30.27 -3.30 7.95
C TYR A 32 31.03 -4.57 8.38
N SER A 33 30.37 -5.73 8.39
CA SER A 33 30.99 -6.98 8.83
C SER A 33 31.79 -7.69 7.75
N LEU A 34 31.50 -7.49 6.46
CA LEU A 34 32.11 -8.24 5.38
C LEU A 34 33.29 -7.52 4.71
N ILE A 35 33.19 -6.20 4.50
CA ILE A 35 34.20 -5.46 3.75
C ILE A 35 35.51 -5.40 4.54
N GLY A 36 36.60 -5.83 3.89
CA GLY A 36 37.93 -5.92 4.48
C GLY A 36 38.20 -7.17 5.34
N VAL A 37 37.25 -8.10 5.50
CA VAL A 37 37.45 -9.32 6.31
C VAL A 37 38.15 -10.44 5.55
N ASN A 38 37.66 -10.80 4.37
CA ASN A 38 38.28 -11.81 3.50
C ASN A 38 37.94 -11.48 2.04
N LYS A 39 38.86 -11.77 1.11
CA LYS A 39 38.69 -11.58 -0.34
C LYS A 39 37.34 -12.07 -0.88
N ARG A 40 36.88 -13.26 -0.49
CA ARG A 40 35.60 -13.81 -0.99
C ARG A 40 34.40 -12.99 -0.51
N LEU A 41 34.34 -12.72 0.79
CA LEU A 41 33.26 -11.92 1.38
C LEU A 41 33.32 -10.47 0.89
N ASN A 42 34.52 -9.96 0.61
CA ASN A 42 34.72 -8.64 0.00
C ASN A 42 34.12 -8.60 -1.41
N ASN A 43 34.34 -9.64 -2.23
CA ASN A 43 33.74 -9.74 -3.56
C ASN A 43 32.21 -9.72 -3.47
N ILE A 44 31.62 -10.41 -2.49
CA ILE A 44 30.18 -10.39 -2.24
C ILE A 44 29.71 -9.00 -1.80
N GLY A 45 30.45 -8.33 -0.93
CA GLY A 45 30.19 -6.95 -0.50
C GLY A 45 30.29 -5.92 -1.64
N HIS A 46 30.98 -6.25 -2.73
CA HIS A 46 31.08 -5.45 -3.96
C HIS A 46 30.12 -5.90 -5.06
N ASP A 47 29.35 -6.98 -4.84
CA ASP A 47 28.44 -7.50 -5.84
C ASP A 47 27.33 -6.48 -6.12
N ARG A 48 27.13 -6.16 -7.39
CA ARG A 48 26.18 -5.14 -7.83
C ARG A 48 24.76 -5.44 -7.39
N ILE A 49 24.35 -6.71 -7.32
CA ILE A 49 22.99 -7.11 -6.91
C ILE A 49 22.76 -6.72 -5.45
N PHE A 50 23.80 -6.81 -4.63
CA PHE A 50 23.73 -6.43 -3.23
C PHE A 50 23.87 -4.92 -3.03
N THR A 51 24.77 -4.26 -3.77
CA THR A 51 25.09 -2.84 -3.54
C THR A 51 24.27 -1.86 -4.38
N SER A 52 23.44 -2.33 -5.33
CA SER A 52 22.61 -1.42 -6.15
C SER A 52 21.55 -0.67 -5.33
N TYR A 53 21.08 -1.29 -4.25
CA TYR A 53 20.15 -0.70 -3.30
C TYR A 53 20.78 -0.76 -1.91
N LEU A 54 20.98 0.39 -1.27
CA LEU A 54 21.46 0.41 0.11
C LEU A 54 20.47 1.12 1.02
N ASN A 55 20.14 0.43 2.10
CA ASN A 55 19.42 1.00 3.22
C ASN A 55 20.39 1.29 4.36
N LEU A 56 20.75 2.55 4.55
CA LEU A 56 21.71 3.01 5.57
C LEU A 56 20.99 3.59 6.78
N MET A 57 19.95 2.89 7.23
CA MET A 57 19.13 3.24 8.37
C MET A 57 19.06 2.06 9.34
N ILE A 58 18.98 2.34 10.63
CA ILE A 58 18.72 1.31 11.64
C ILE A 58 17.22 1.35 11.94
N SER A 59 16.49 0.33 11.50
CA SER A 59 15.08 0.14 11.83
C SER A 59 14.92 -0.77 13.04
N CYS A 60 14.17 -0.32 14.05
CA CYS A 60 13.77 -1.18 15.16
C CYS A 60 12.42 -1.88 14.87
N SER A 61 12.11 -2.93 15.63
CA SER A 61 10.85 -3.69 15.52
C SER A 61 9.57 -2.83 15.62
N HIS A 62 9.66 -1.64 16.20
CA HIS A 62 8.56 -0.69 16.33
C HIS A 62 8.41 0.26 15.13
N GLY A 63 9.20 0.08 14.06
CA GLY A 63 9.19 0.94 12.87
C GLY A 63 9.88 2.29 13.06
N ASN A 64 10.47 2.54 14.23
CA ASN A 64 11.30 3.71 14.46
C ASN A 64 12.61 3.59 13.68
N ILE A 65 13.04 4.72 13.12
CA ILE A 65 14.30 4.86 12.39
C ILE A 65 15.28 5.58 13.28
N TYR A 66 16.50 5.04 13.41
CA TYR A 66 17.57 5.61 14.19
C TYR A 66 18.78 5.94 13.30
N PRO A 67 19.53 6.99 13.65
CA PRO A 67 20.76 7.33 12.97
C PRO A 67 21.83 6.26 13.19
N LEU A 68 22.76 6.16 12.24
CA LEU A 68 23.93 5.30 12.39
C LEU A 68 24.82 5.84 13.52
N PRO A 69 25.32 4.98 14.43
CA PRO A 69 26.36 5.36 15.39
C PRO A 69 27.57 5.96 14.65
N ASN A 70 28.14 7.04 15.19
CA ASN A 70 29.26 7.76 14.54
C ASN A 70 30.39 6.84 14.06
N PRO A 71 30.90 5.86 14.84
CA PRO A 71 31.97 4.99 14.36
C PRO A 71 31.58 4.14 13.13
N ILE A 72 30.30 3.75 13.04
CA ILE A 72 29.78 3.02 11.89
C ILE A 72 29.67 3.97 10.70
N LEU A 73 29.07 5.14 10.90
CA LEU A 73 28.92 6.17 9.87
C LEU A 73 30.28 6.63 9.31
N ASP A 74 31.28 6.82 10.18
CA ASP A 74 32.66 7.16 9.79
C ASP A 74 33.23 6.10 8.85
N ARG A 75 33.15 4.81 9.23
CA ARG A 75 33.64 3.73 8.38
C ARG A 75 32.91 3.67 7.04
N PHE A 76 31.60 3.90 7.03
CA PHE A 76 30.83 3.95 5.79
C PHE A 76 31.31 5.09 4.89
N CYS A 77 31.43 6.30 5.42
CA CYS A 77 31.83 7.46 4.65
C CYS A 77 33.28 7.38 4.14
N PHE A 78 34.21 6.87 4.95
CA PHE A 78 35.64 6.93 4.62
C PHE A 78 36.20 5.68 3.94
N GLN A 79 35.55 4.53 4.07
CA GLN A 79 36.07 3.26 3.56
C GLN A 79 35.08 2.58 2.61
N ILE A 80 33.88 2.26 3.11
CA ILE A 80 32.95 1.39 2.38
C ILE A 80 32.34 2.08 1.16
N LEU A 81 31.74 3.26 1.33
CA LEU A 81 31.03 3.93 0.22
C LEU A 81 31.97 4.30 -0.93
N PRO A 82 33.19 4.82 -0.70
CA PRO A 82 34.17 5.00 -1.77
C PRO A 82 34.48 3.74 -2.58
N GLU A 83 34.41 2.54 -1.98
CA GLU A 83 34.69 1.28 -2.69
C GLU A 83 33.52 0.80 -3.57
N ILE A 84 32.27 1.12 -3.21
CA ILE A 84 31.07 0.57 -3.88
C ILE A 84 30.19 1.60 -4.59
N HIS A 85 30.56 2.89 -4.57
CA HIS A 85 29.71 3.99 -5.02
C HIS A 85 29.20 3.88 -6.46
N ASP A 86 30.02 3.33 -7.36
CA ASP A 86 29.65 3.15 -8.76
C ASP A 86 28.49 2.16 -8.94
N ASN A 87 28.28 1.25 -7.99
CA ASN A 87 27.17 0.29 -8.09
C ASN A 87 25.85 0.87 -7.55
N ILE A 88 25.91 1.90 -6.70
CA ILE A 88 24.74 2.40 -5.96
C ILE A 88 23.78 3.13 -6.90
N GLN A 89 22.55 2.63 -6.95
CA GLN A 89 21.47 3.17 -7.76
C GLN A 89 20.33 3.77 -6.92
N TRP A 90 20.15 3.24 -5.71
CA TRP A 90 19.12 3.66 -4.77
C TRP A 90 19.67 3.72 -3.34
N LEU A 91 19.53 4.87 -2.68
CA LEU A 91 19.88 5.09 -1.27
C LEU A 91 18.66 5.41 -0.40
N ASN A 92 18.56 4.75 0.75
CA ASN A 92 17.67 5.17 1.84
C ASN A 92 18.51 5.74 3.00
N LEU A 93 18.24 6.99 3.37
CA LEU A 93 19.03 7.73 4.35
C LEU A 93 18.15 8.31 5.45
N GLU A 94 18.66 8.29 6.68
CA GLU A 94 18.12 9.05 7.81
C GLU A 94 18.69 10.48 7.80
N SER A 95 17.90 11.45 8.27
CA SER A 95 18.18 12.89 8.11
C SER A 95 19.48 13.38 8.73
N SER A 96 19.89 12.86 9.89
CA SER A 96 21.13 13.27 10.56
C SER A 96 22.39 12.75 9.84
N SER A 97 22.27 11.62 9.15
CA SER A 97 23.39 10.98 8.43
C SER A 97 23.50 11.42 6.96
N MET A 98 22.41 11.91 6.37
CA MET A 98 22.29 12.14 4.92
C MET A 98 23.40 13.04 4.34
N LYS A 99 23.72 14.16 5.00
CA LYS A 99 24.69 15.14 4.46
C LYS A 99 26.08 14.54 4.38
N ARG A 100 26.48 13.76 5.39
CA ARG A 100 27.80 13.12 5.46
C ARG A 100 27.93 12.03 4.41
N ILE A 101 26.90 11.21 4.23
CA ILE A 101 26.86 10.14 3.23
C ILE A 101 26.87 10.71 1.81
N LEU A 102 26.04 11.71 1.52
CA LEU A 102 25.99 12.31 0.18
C LEU A 102 27.25 13.12 -0.18
N LEU A 103 28.06 13.51 0.81
CA LEU A 103 29.34 14.18 0.60
C LEU A 103 30.55 13.24 0.54
N SER A 104 30.41 11.99 0.96
CA SER A 104 31.56 11.09 1.11
C SER A 104 32.20 10.68 -0.21
N THR A 105 31.40 10.59 -1.28
CA THR A 105 31.84 10.17 -2.61
C THR A 105 30.88 10.69 -3.69
N ASN A 106 31.21 10.49 -4.95
CA ASN A 106 30.30 10.72 -6.07
C ASN A 106 29.47 9.46 -6.31
N TYR A 107 28.17 9.59 -6.61
CA TYR A 107 27.32 8.44 -6.91
C TYR A 107 26.81 8.55 -8.35
N PRO A 108 27.60 8.13 -9.36
CA PRO A 108 27.30 8.42 -10.77
C PRO A 108 26.02 7.74 -11.26
N ASN A 109 25.63 6.63 -10.63
CA ASN A 109 24.47 5.82 -11.02
C ASN A 109 23.24 6.02 -10.11
N LEU A 110 23.30 6.95 -9.15
CA LEU A 110 22.21 7.21 -8.21
C LEU A 110 21.05 7.89 -8.93
N TYR A 111 19.94 7.18 -9.10
CA TYR A 111 18.71 7.73 -9.68
C TYR A 111 17.55 7.79 -8.70
N ARG A 112 17.64 7.08 -7.56
CA ARG A 112 16.62 7.08 -6.51
C ARG A 112 17.19 7.44 -5.14
N LEU A 113 16.50 8.34 -4.44
CA LEU A 113 16.86 8.78 -3.10
C LEU A 113 15.62 8.80 -2.21
N ASP A 114 15.66 8.08 -1.08
CA ASP A 114 14.59 8.08 -0.09
C ASP A 114 15.13 8.66 1.23
N LEU A 115 14.54 9.75 1.71
CA LEU A 115 14.96 10.49 2.90
C LEU A 115 13.95 10.29 4.03
N TYR A 116 14.43 9.87 5.19
CA TYR A 116 13.63 9.53 6.35
C TYR A 116 13.97 10.36 7.58
N ASP A 117 12.99 10.48 8.48
CA ASP A 117 13.08 11.28 9.71
C ASP A 117 13.54 12.72 9.46
N LEU A 118 13.11 13.29 8.34
CA LEU A 118 13.52 14.62 7.94
C LEU A 118 12.63 15.64 8.65
N ASP A 119 13.15 16.28 9.69
CA ASP A 119 12.46 17.45 10.24
C ASP A 119 12.43 18.58 9.19
N ILE A 120 11.49 19.48 9.39
CA ILE A 120 11.19 20.47 8.36
C ILE A 120 12.26 21.55 8.19
N GLU A 121 13.00 21.86 9.26
CA GLU A 121 14.07 22.86 9.23
C GLU A 121 15.23 22.27 8.43
N LYS A 122 15.63 21.03 8.72
CA LYS A 122 16.60 20.29 7.92
C LYS A 122 16.16 20.13 6.47
N ALA A 123 14.88 19.85 6.21
CA ALA A 123 14.38 19.74 4.85
C ALA A 123 14.58 21.05 4.09
N LYS A 124 14.16 22.17 4.69
CA LYS A 124 14.37 23.50 4.11
C LYS A 124 15.85 23.75 3.87
N ASP A 125 16.71 23.62 4.88
CA ASP A 125 18.14 23.90 4.72
C ASP A 125 18.75 23.03 3.61
N PHE A 126 18.35 21.76 3.55
CA PHE A 126 18.83 20.81 2.54
C PHE A 126 18.41 21.13 1.11
N PHE A 127 17.21 21.69 0.89
CA PHE A 127 16.69 22.01 -0.45
C PHE A 127 16.79 23.50 -0.83
N THR A 128 17.19 24.40 0.07
CA THR A 128 17.20 25.85 -0.22
C THR A 128 18.59 26.43 -0.45
N GLU A 129 19.63 25.84 0.13
CA GLU A 129 20.98 26.34 -0.10
C GLU A 129 21.38 26.02 -1.55
N ASN A 130 21.68 27.03 -2.37
CA ASN A 130 22.23 26.82 -3.73
C ASN A 130 23.54 26.02 -3.73
N THR A 131 24.19 25.94 -2.56
CA THR A 131 25.38 25.12 -2.27
C THR A 131 25.06 23.77 -1.65
N SER A 132 23.79 23.41 -1.55
CA SER A 132 23.36 22.16 -0.95
C SER A 132 23.92 20.99 -1.75
N VAL A 133 24.24 19.93 -1.01
CA VAL A 133 24.78 18.68 -1.54
C VAL A 133 23.85 18.09 -2.60
N ILE A 134 22.54 18.35 -2.50
CA ILE A 134 21.53 17.77 -3.37
C ILE A 134 21.59 18.29 -4.80
N HIS A 135 22.07 19.53 -5.03
CA HIS A 135 22.22 20.09 -6.38
C HIS A 135 23.20 19.28 -7.24
N LYS A 136 24.12 18.51 -6.65
CA LYS A 136 25.00 17.58 -7.39
C LYS A 136 24.20 16.52 -8.15
N PHE A 137 23.01 16.18 -7.67
CA PHE A 137 22.16 15.12 -8.21
C PHE A 137 20.98 15.62 -9.03
N LYS A 138 20.91 16.94 -9.31
CA LYS A 138 19.78 17.58 -10.02
C LYS A 138 19.36 16.89 -11.33
N ASN A 139 20.36 16.40 -12.07
CA ASN A 139 20.19 15.77 -13.39
C ASN A 139 20.16 14.24 -13.34
N GLN A 140 20.25 13.65 -12.14
CA GLN A 140 20.40 12.21 -11.92
C GLN A 140 19.16 11.60 -11.26
N ILE A 141 18.59 12.27 -10.25
CA ILE A 141 17.44 11.75 -9.51
C ILE A 141 16.18 11.81 -10.38
N SER A 142 15.61 10.63 -10.64
CA SER A 142 14.31 10.46 -11.27
C SER A 142 13.24 9.98 -10.27
N SER A 143 13.64 9.48 -9.11
CA SER A 143 12.73 9.04 -8.05
C SER A 143 13.17 9.57 -6.69
N LEU A 144 12.27 10.27 -6.00
CA LEU A 144 12.53 10.88 -4.70
C LEU A 144 11.41 10.51 -3.73
N ALA A 145 11.77 9.99 -2.56
CA ALA A 145 10.85 9.85 -1.44
C ALA A 145 11.32 10.71 -0.27
N ILE A 146 10.40 11.44 0.36
CA ILE A 146 10.70 12.29 1.53
C ILE A 146 9.66 12.02 2.61
N HIS A 147 10.16 11.57 3.75
CA HIS A 147 9.36 11.24 4.91
C HIS A 147 9.64 12.22 6.04
N ILE A 148 8.79 13.25 6.09
CA ILE A 148 8.90 14.33 7.07
C ILE A 148 8.33 13.89 8.42
N THR A 149 9.10 14.13 9.48
CA THR A 149 8.70 13.84 10.88
C THR A 149 8.30 15.09 11.64
N LYS A 150 7.83 14.90 12.88
CA LYS A 150 7.14 15.91 13.66
C LYS A 150 8.15 16.89 14.29
N GLY A 151 8.32 18.09 13.73
CA GLY A 151 8.81 19.27 14.48
C GLY A 151 7.90 19.76 15.64
N GLU A 152 8.24 20.83 16.33
CA GLU A 152 7.50 21.26 17.53
C GLU A 152 6.48 22.39 17.26
N ASN A 153 6.66 23.21 16.21
CA ASN A 153 5.84 24.41 15.97
C ASN A 153 4.94 24.28 14.72
N LEU A 154 3.62 24.50 14.82
CA LEU A 154 2.64 24.27 13.73
C LEU A 154 2.56 25.36 12.66
N ILE A 155 2.90 26.61 12.98
CA ILE A 155 2.68 27.75 12.07
C ILE A 155 3.86 27.92 11.11
N THR A 156 5.08 28.03 11.65
CA THR A 156 6.33 28.13 10.86
C THR A 156 6.46 26.99 9.87
N ARG A 157 5.96 25.81 10.26
CA ARG A 157 5.94 24.62 9.41
C ARG A 157 5.29 24.82 8.05
N LYS A 158 4.15 25.50 7.98
CA LYS A 158 3.32 25.48 6.75
C LYS A 158 4.08 26.02 5.55
N ASN A 159 4.67 27.21 5.70
CA ASN A 159 5.40 27.88 4.63
C ASN A 159 6.64 27.08 4.22
N MET A 160 7.24 26.34 5.15
CA MET A 160 8.45 25.58 4.90
C MET A 160 8.20 24.27 4.14
N ILE A 161 7.08 23.59 4.38
CA ILE A 161 6.72 22.38 3.63
C ILE A 161 6.52 22.76 2.18
N GLU A 162 5.71 23.79 1.95
CA GLU A 162 5.42 24.30 0.63
C GLU A 162 6.70 24.74 -0.07
N HIS A 163 7.54 25.54 0.60
CA HIS A 163 8.82 25.94 0.04
C HIS A 163 9.69 24.74 -0.34
N THR A 164 9.82 23.74 0.55
CA THR A 164 10.58 22.52 0.27
C THR A 164 10.02 21.78 -0.94
N PHE A 165 8.70 21.61 -1.00
CA PHE A 165 8.03 20.95 -2.11
C PHE A 165 8.30 21.65 -3.45
N ILE A 166 8.28 22.99 -3.46
CA ILE A 166 8.60 23.79 -4.65
C ILE A 166 10.05 23.61 -5.05
N GLN A 167 10.98 23.70 -4.08
CA GLN A 167 12.41 23.59 -4.36
C GLN A 167 12.77 22.23 -4.96
N ILE A 168 12.08 21.15 -4.58
CA ILE A 168 12.27 19.83 -5.21
C ILE A 168 12.05 19.92 -6.73
N PHE A 169 10.98 20.57 -7.19
CA PHE A 169 10.72 20.71 -8.62
C PHE A 169 11.68 21.67 -9.32
N ILE A 170 12.20 22.67 -8.62
CA ILE A 170 13.25 23.58 -9.14
C ILE A 170 14.57 22.84 -9.27
N ILE A 171 14.87 21.93 -8.35
CA ILE A 171 16.15 21.22 -8.30
C ILE A 171 16.18 20.07 -9.29
N PHE A 172 15.13 19.25 -9.39
CA PHE A 172 15.20 17.98 -10.13
C PHE A 172 14.50 18.03 -11.49
N ASP A 173 15.28 18.30 -12.53
CA ASP A 173 14.80 18.41 -13.91
C ASP A 173 14.24 17.08 -14.47
N LYS A 174 14.69 15.94 -13.92
CA LYS A 174 14.30 14.59 -14.39
C LYS A 174 13.36 13.85 -13.45
N LEU A 175 12.79 14.52 -12.45
CA LEU A 175 11.93 13.88 -11.47
C LEU A 175 10.67 13.30 -12.12
N GLN A 176 10.52 11.98 -12.05
CA GLN A 176 9.38 11.23 -12.58
C GLN A 176 8.49 10.71 -11.46
N TYR A 177 9.08 10.36 -10.31
CA TYR A 177 8.38 9.76 -9.17
C TYR A 177 8.67 10.57 -7.90
N LEU A 178 7.62 11.10 -7.28
CA LEU A 178 7.73 11.80 -6.00
C LEU A 178 6.80 11.19 -4.96
N ASP A 179 7.35 10.68 -3.85
CA ASP A 179 6.60 10.33 -2.64
C ASP A 179 6.90 11.35 -1.55
N PHE A 180 6.01 12.32 -1.37
CA PHE A 180 6.17 13.40 -0.41
C PHE A 180 5.11 13.31 0.69
N GLY A 181 5.44 12.63 1.79
CA GLY A 181 4.44 12.38 2.82
C GLY A 181 5.01 11.99 4.17
N SER A 182 4.31 12.39 5.24
CA SER A 182 4.59 11.87 6.57
C SER A 182 4.04 10.45 6.70
N HIS A 183 4.86 9.53 7.22
CA HIS A 183 4.39 8.21 7.69
C HIS A 183 3.44 8.33 8.89
N SER A 184 3.55 9.43 9.65
CA SER A 184 2.68 9.70 10.79
C SER A 184 1.32 10.27 10.33
N ILE A 185 0.29 10.18 11.18
CA ILE A 185 -1.08 10.69 10.95
C ILE A 185 -1.12 12.22 10.69
N ASN A 186 0.03 12.89 10.67
CA ASN A 186 0.15 14.32 10.53
C ASN A 186 0.12 14.73 9.07
N PHE A 187 -1.05 15.21 8.66
CA PHE A 187 -1.26 15.76 7.34
C PHE A 187 -0.71 17.18 7.20
N GLN A 188 -0.13 17.45 6.05
CA GLN A 188 0.56 18.70 5.76
C GLN A 188 -0.37 19.65 5.01
N ARG A 189 -0.48 20.90 5.46
CA ARG A 189 -1.29 21.91 4.75
C ARG A 189 -0.42 22.53 3.65
N PHE A 190 -0.88 22.47 2.41
CA PHE A 190 -0.21 23.12 1.29
C PHE A 190 -1.07 24.29 0.80
N PHE A 191 -0.48 25.44 0.51
CA PHE A 191 -1.20 26.54 -0.13
C PHE A 191 -0.69 26.75 -1.55
N PHE A 192 -1.03 25.81 -2.45
CA PHE A 192 -0.67 25.89 -3.87
C PHE A 192 -1.23 27.11 -4.63
N THR A 193 -2.02 27.97 -3.98
CA THR A 193 -2.56 29.23 -4.52
C THR A 193 -1.50 30.20 -5.03
N ILE A 194 -0.25 30.09 -4.55
CA ILE A 194 0.80 31.08 -4.82
C ILE A 194 1.75 30.64 -5.94
N LEU A 195 1.64 29.40 -6.43
CA LEU A 195 2.65 28.79 -7.29
C LEU A 195 2.47 29.11 -8.78
N PRO A 196 3.45 29.77 -9.45
CA PRO A 196 3.44 29.96 -10.89
C PRO A 196 3.27 28.64 -11.65
N PRO A 197 2.38 28.56 -12.65
CA PRO A 197 2.21 27.36 -13.48
C PRO A 197 3.49 26.90 -14.19
N THR A 198 4.43 27.83 -14.40
CA THR A 198 5.68 27.62 -15.16
C THR A 198 6.78 26.87 -14.40
N LEU A 199 6.63 26.68 -13.08
CA LEU A 199 7.67 26.06 -12.23
C LEU A 199 7.62 24.54 -12.18
N PHE A 200 6.53 23.92 -12.63
CA PHE A 200 6.36 22.49 -12.45
C PHE A 200 7.02 21.72 -13.59
N SER A 201 7.91 20.81 -13.19
CA SER A 201 8.58 19.93 -14.14
C SER A 201 7.54 19.15 -14.94
N SER A 202 7.66 19.26 -16.26
CA SER A 202 6.85 18.48 -17.18
C SER A 202 7.03 16.97 -16.99
N THR A 203 8.07 16.48 -16.32
CA THR A 203 8.41 15.04 -16.32
C THR A 203 7.73 14.22 -15.23
N LEU A 204 6.99 14.84 -14.30
CA LEU A 204 6.41 14.10 -13.17
C LEU A 204 5.28 13.17 -13.66
N LEU A 205 5.48 11.87 -13.43
CA LEU A 205 4.61 10.79 -13.87
C LEU A 205 3.74 10.25 -12.71
N GLU A 206 4.34 10.13 -11.53
CA GLU A 206 3.67 9.68 -10.31
C GLU A 206 3.94 10.62 -9.13
N LEU A 207 2.85 11.01 -8.47
CA LEU A 207 2.88 11.80 -7.24
C LEU A 207 2.13 11.05 -6.14
N ARG A 208 2.82 10.77 -5.04
CA ARG A 208 2.21 10.41 -3.78
C ARG A 208 2.41 11.54 -2.78
N VAL A 209 1.33 11.98 -2.14
CA VAL A 209 1.39 13.12 -1.23
C VAL A 209 0.39 13.02 -0.07
N SER A 210 0.77 13.53 1.10
CA SER A 210 -0.11 13.61 2.28
C SER A 210 -0.54 15.05 2.55
N LEU A 211 -1.79 15.38 2.23
CA LEU A 211 -2.37 16.72 2.31
C LEU A 211 -3.32 16.87 3.50
N LYS A 212 -3.41 18.07 4.07
CA LYS A 212 -4.33 18.37 5.17
C LYS A 212 -5.75 18.53 4.66
N ARG A 213 -5.94 19.19 3.52
CA ARG A 213 -7.26 19.56 3.00
C ARG A 213 -7.46 19.04 1.60
N PHE A 214 -8.72 18.77 1.26
CA PHE A 214 -9.11 18.36 -0.09
C PHE A 214 -8.83 19.42 -1.16
N ILE A 215 -9.06 20.69 -0.86
CA ILE A 215 -8.76 21.79 -1.81
C ILE A 215 -7.28 21.84 -2.21
N ASP A 216 -6.37 21.40 -1.33
CA ASP A 216 -4.95 21.32 -1.64
C ASP A 216 -4.69 20.25 -2.74
N CYS A 217 -5.51 19.19 -2.80
CA CYS A 217 -5.48 18.18 -3.86
C CYS A 217 -5.97 18.74 -5.19
N LEU A 218 -6.97 19.62 -5.17
CA LEU A 218 -7.53 20.22 -6.38
C LEU A 218 -6.49 21.07 -7.12
N TYR A 219 -5.62 21.77 -6.39
CA TYR A 219 -4.52 22.50 -7.01
C TYR A 219 -3.46 21.61 -7.67
N LEU A 220 -3.33 20.34 -7.26
CA LEU A 220 -2.46 19.38 -7.96
C LEU A 220 -3.10 18.90 -9.28
N LEU A 221 -4.38 19.18 -9.47
CA LEU A 221 -5.21 18.69 -10.56
C LEU A 221 -5.62 19.82 -11.54
N ASP A 222 -5.13 21.04 -11.35
CA ASP A 222 -5.48 22.20 -12.16
C ASP A 222 -4.75 22.27 -13.52
N GLY A 223 -4.03 21.20 -13.87
CA GLY A 223 -3.32 21.06 -15.14
C GLY A 223 -1.84 21.41 -15.08
N ARG A 224 -1.31 21.88 -13.93
CA ARG A 224 0.13 22.14 -13.75
C ARG A 224 1.01 20.90 -13.95
N PHE A 225 0.51 19.70 -13.65
CA PHE A 225 1.20 18.44 -13.88
C PHE A 225 0.62 17.68 -15.08
N ASN A 226 0.91 18.15 -16.29
CA ASN A 226 0.28 17.64 -17.52
C ASN A 226 0.65 16.19 -17.89
N GLN A 227 1.82 15.68 -17.47
CA GLN A 227 2.24 14.29 -17.68
C GLN A 227 1.88 13.35 -16.52
N LEU A 228 1.28 13.87 -15.44
CA LEU A 228 0.92 13.07 -14.28
C LEU A 228 -0.12 12.02 -14.67
N HIS A 229 0.25 10.75 -14.54
CA HIS A 229 -0.64 9.62 -14.81
C HIS A 229 -1.13 8.96 -13.52
N THR A 230 -0.37 9.07 -12.42
CA THR A 230 -0.70 8.45 -11.13
C THR A 230 -0.66 9.48 -10.03
N LEU A 231 -1.79 9.64 -9.34
CA LEU A 231 -1.90 10.49 -8.16
C LEU A 231 -2.42 9.69 -6.97
N LYS A 232 -1.63 9.64 -5.89
CA LYS A 232 -1.97 9.00 -4.61
C LYS A 232 -1.99 10.05 -3.52
N VAL A 233 -3.16 10.33 -2.96
CA VAL A 233 -3.34 11.41 -1.98
C VAL A 233 -3.86 10.85 -0.67
N ASN A 234 -3.15 11.10 0.42
CA ASN A 234 -3.68 10.91 1.76
C ASN A 234 -4.20 12.26 2.27
N ILE A 235 -5.48 12.36 2.63
CA ILE A 235 -6.13 13.60 3.06
C ILE A 235 -6.64 13.50 4.50
N ALA A 236 -6.43 14.56 5.28
CA ALA A 236 -6.92 14.61 6.66
C ALA A 236 -8.43 14.76 6.73
N PHE A 237 -8.95 15.76 6.02
CA PHE A 237 -10.37 16.08 6.02
C PHE A 237 -10.76 16.75 4.70
N ILE A 238 -12.03 16.58 4.35
CA ILE A 238 -12.68 17.25 3.23
C ILE A 238 -13.50 18.39 3.82
N GLU A 239 -13.24 19.62 3.38
CA GLU A 239 -13.93 20.83 3.83
C GLU A 239 -15.15 21.08 2.92
N GLN A 240 -16.21 21.69 3.45
CA GLN A 240 -17.33 22.15 2.64
C GLN A 240 -16.92 23.36 1.77
N ASN A 241 -17.39 23.42 0.53
CA ASN A 241 -17.15 24.49 -0.44
C ASN A 241 -15.74 24.55 -1.02
N SER A 242 -15.06 23.42 -1.19
CA SER A 242 -13.88 23.36 -2.05
C SER A 242 -14.28 23.37 -3.53
N LYS A 243 -15.11 24.35 -3.94
CA LYS A 243 -15.66 24.46 -5.29
C LYS A 243 -14.53 24.41 -6.31
N ILE A 244 -14.45 23.28 -7.00
CA ILE A 244 -13.54 23.11 -8.12
C ILE A 244 -13.95 24.11 -9.18
N ASN A 245 -13.02 24.92 -9.66
CA ASN A 245 -13.29 25.74 -10.82
C ASN A 245 -13.56 24.80 -12.00
N ASN A 246 -14.81 24.75 -12.48
CA ASN A 246 -15.24 23.82 -13.53
C ASN A 246 -14.54 24.04 -14.88
N LYS A 247 -13.76 25.09 -15.02
CA LYS A 247 -13.09 25.48 -16.26
C LYS A 247 -11.73 24.82 -16.47
N GLU A 248 -11.13 24.23 -15.44
CA GLU A 248 -9.76 23.71 -15.53
C GLU A 248 -9.70 22.32 -16.18
N LYS A 249 -8.77 22.14 -17.11
CA LYS A 249 -8.53 20.85 -17.74
C LYS A 249 -7.77 19.97 -16.75
N LEU A 250 -8.40 18.90 -16.29
CA LEU A 250 -7.74 17.94 -15.41
C LEU A 250 -6.57 17.24 -16.12
N PRO A 251 -5.52 16.84 -15.39
CA PRO A 251 -4.46 16.00 -15.93
C PRO A 251 -5.03 14.68 -16.47
N ASN A 252 -4.31 14.08 -17.42
CA ASN A 252 -4.68 12.81 -18.03
C ASN A 252 -4.35 11.62 -17.10
N LEU A 253 -4.97 11.60 -15.93
CA LEU A 253 -4.75 10.57 -14.91
C LEU A 253 -5.30 9.23 -15.36
N ARG A 254 -4.48 8.20 -15.23
CA ARG A 254 -4.87 6.79 -15.36
C ARG A 254 -5.15 6.16 -14.01
N TYR A 255 -4.47 6.60 -12.95
CA TYR A 255 -4.65 6.10 -11.60
C TYR A 255 -4.86 7.25 -10.62
N PHE A 256 -5.93 7.17 -9.82
CA PHE A 256 -6.23 8.10 -8.75
C PHE A 256 -6.56 7.32 -7.48
N SER A 257 -5.86 7.65 -6.40
CA SER A 257 -6.09 7.05 -5.09
C SER A 257 -6.25 8.15 -4.06
N LEU A 258 -7.34 8.12 -3.32
CA LEU A 258 -7.63 9.07 -2.26
C LEU A 258 -7.90 8.31 -0.96
N HIS A 259 -7.03 8.52 0.01
CA HIS A 259 -7.18 7.98 1.35
C HIS A 259 -7.59 9.11 2.30
N CYS A 260 -8.83 9.12 2.77
CA CYS A 260 -9.30 10.12 3.73
C CYS A 260 -9.36 9.52 5.15
N LYS A 261 -8.86 10.23 6.17
CA LYS A 261 -8.83 9.71 7.56
C LYS A 261 -9.94 10.21 8.48
N ASN A 262 -10.71 11.20 8.08
CA ASN A 262 -11.81 11.73 8.89
C ASN A 262 -13.12 11.63 8.12
N ASP A 263 -14.21 11.70 8.85
CA ASP A 263 -15.58 11.64 8.35
C ASP A 263 -15.87 12.76 7.35
N THR A 264 -16.45 12.42 6.20
CA THR A 264 -16.72 13.37 5.12
C THR A 264 -18.18 13.27 4.69
N ASN A 265 -19.03 14.10 5.28
CA ASN A 265 -20.39 14.30 4.78
C ASN A 265 -20.41 14.92 3.36
N TYR A 266 -19.26 15.42 2.88
CA TYR A 266 -19.11 16.24 1.67
C TYR A 266 -18.68 15.49 0.40
N TYR A 267 -18.77 14.15 0.35
CA TYR A 267 -18.34 13.39 -0.83
C TYR A 267 -19.05 13.84 -2.14
N ASP A 268 -20.34 14.19 -2.10
CA ASP A 268 -21.15 14.47 -3.30
C ASP A 268 -20.83 15.83 -3.88
N GLU A 269 -20.56 16.78 -2.99
CA GLU A 269 -20.30 18.16 -3.38
C GLU A 269 -18.89 18.30 -3.95
N GLU A 270 -17.94 17.49 -3.46
CA GLU A 270 -16.51 17.72 -3.70
C GLU A 270 -15.82 16.59 -4.49
N ILE A 271 -15.99 15.31 -4.10
CA ILE A 271 -15.30 14.20 -4.76
C ILE A 271 -16.01 13.81 -6.07
N LYS A 272 -17.34 13.68 -6.05
CA LYS A 272 -18.11 13.23 -7.22
C LYS A 272 -17.86 14.09 -8.47
N PRO A 273 -17.94 15.44 -8.41
CA PRO A 273 -17.69 16.28 -9.58
C PRO A 273 -16.23 16.21 -10.05
N LEU A 274 -15.28 16.04 -9.13
CA LEU A 274 -13.87 15.86 -9.48
C LEU A 274 -13.68 14.60 -10.31
N VAL A 275 -14.19 13.49 -9.78
CA VAL A 275 -14.04 12.18 -10.38
C VAL A 275 -14.71 12.17 -11.74
N GLN A 276 -15.95 12.65 -11.87
CA GLN A 276 -16.66 12.81 -13.16
C GLN A 276 -15.86 13.50 -14.27
N ARG A 277 -14.88 14.33 -13.93
CA ARG A 277 -14.02 15.03 -14.90
C ARG A 277 -12.77 14.24 -15.30
N MET A 278 -12.41 13.18 -14.57
CA MET A 278 -11.23 12.32 -14.82
C MET A 278 -11.53 11.26 -15.88
N MET A 279 -11.92 11.69 -17.08
CA MET A 279 -12.47 10.81 -18.14
C MET A 279 -11.56 9.65 -18.60
N ASN A 280 -10.25 9.71 -18.33
CA ASN A 280 -9.26 8.73 -18.76
C ASN A 280 -8.78 7.81 -17.63
N LEU A 281 -9.48 7.83 -16.49
CA LEU A 281 -9.11 7.05 -15.33
C LEU A 281 -9.33 5.56 -15.55
N GLU A 282 -8.25 4.79 -15.59
CA GLU A 282 -8.26 3.33 -15.65
C GLU A 282 -8.51 2.73 -14.26
N THR A 283 -8.01 3.39 -13.22
CA THR A 283 -8.04 2.91 -11.85
C THR A 283 -8.43 3.98 -10.84
N LEU A 284 -9.40 3.65 -10.00
CA LEU A 284 -9.83 4.48 -8.88
C LEU A 284 -9.74 3.71 -7.57
N ASN A 285 -9.10 4.31 -6.57
CA ASN A 285 -9.00 3.76 -5.22
C ASN A 285 -9.46 4.79 -4.18
N PHE A 286 -10.50 4.46 -3.43
CA PHE A 286 -10.93 5.23 -2.28
C PHE A 286 -10.79 4.43 -0.99
N ILE A 287 -10.06 5.01 -0.03
CA ILE A 287 -9.94 4.47 1.33
C ILE A 287 -10.41 5.53 2.31
N PHE A 288 -11.58 5.32 2.90
CA PHE A 288 -12.10 6.18 3.97
C PHE A 288 -11.90 5.47 5.30
N LEU A 289 -11.16 6.08 6.22
CA LEU A 289 -11.07 5.63 7.60
C LEU A 289 -12.02 6.51 8.43
N PHE A 290 -13.13 5.96 8.90
CA PHE A 290 -14.07 6.65 9.76
C PHE A 290 -13.70 6.39 11.23
N ARG A 291 -13.68 7.44 12.07
CA ARG A 291 -13.33 7.33 13.51
C ARG A 291 -14.49 7.56 14.47
N ASN A 292 -15.67 8.00 14.02
CA ASN A 292 -16.83 8.24 14.88
C ASN A 292 -18.12 7.85 14.15
N PHE A 293 -18.86 6.91 14.71
CA PHE A 293 -20.13 6.42 14.18
C PHE A 293 -21.25 6.91 15.08
N ASN A 294 -22.14 7.76 14.55
CA ASN A 294 -23.51 7.83 15.06
C ASN A 294 -24.54 8.22 13.99
N GLN A 295 -24.12 8.65 12.80
CA GLN A 295 -25.00 8.84 11.63
C GLN A 295 -24.11 9.14 10.43
N ILE A 296 -23.72 8.11 9.68
CA ILE A 296 -23.29 8.33 8.30
C ILE A 296 -24.57 8.23 7.51
N ASP A 297 -25.00 9.35 6.92
CA ASP A 297 -26.15 9.40 6.01
C ASP A 297 -25.74 8.66 4.73
N LEU A 298 -26.16 7.40 4.63
CA LEU A 298 -25.77 6.50 3.55
C LEU A 298 -26.54 6.88 2.29
N ARG A 299 -25.80 7.17 1.23
CA ARG A 299 -26.37 7.77 0.03
C ARG A 299 -27.15 6.78 -0.81
N SER A 300 -28.01 7.36 -1.64
CA SER A 300 -28.75 6.59 -2.61
C SER A 300 -27.86 6.07 -3.75
N ASN A 301 -28.20 4.89 -4.23
CA ASN A 301 -27.60 4.22 -5.38
C ASN A 301 -27.55 5.08 -6.65
N GLU A 302 -28.63 5.82 -6.94
CA GLU A 302 -28.72 6.77 -8.05
C GLU A 302 -27.55 7.78 -8.03
N ASP A 303 -27.13 8.25 -6.84
CA ASP A 303 -26.09 9.26 -6.73
C ASP A 303 -24.73 8.73 -7.18
N ILE A 304 -24.43 7.47 -6.89
CA ILE A 304 -23.15 6.87 -7.26
C ILE A 304 -23.15 6.47 -8.73
N HIS A 305 -24.24 5.88 -9.22
CA HIS A 305 -24.41 5.61 -10.65
C HIS A 305 -24.24 6.86 -11.50
N GLN A 306 -24.89 7.96 -11.11
CA GLN A 306 -24.74 9.25 -11.81
C GLN A 306 -23.31 9.80 -11.69
N THR A 307 -22.59 9.51 -10.61
CA THR A 307 -21.16 9.87 -10.46
C THR A 307 -20.28 9.20 -11.52
N PHE A 308 -20.58 7.96 -11.90
CA PHE A 308 -19.71 7.14 -12.75
C PHE A 308 -20.30 6.78 -14.11
N LYS A 309 -21.39 7.43 -14.51
CA LYS A 309 -22.10 7.10 -15.77
C LYS A 309 -21.27 7.32 -17.04
N TYR A 310 -20.23 8.16 -16.99
CA TYR A 310 -19.55 8.65 -18.20
C TYR A 310 -18.15 8.09 -18.50
N PHE A 311 -17.48 7.37 -17.60
CA PHE A 311 -16.19 6.77 -17.96
C PHE A 311 -16.36 5.37 -18.53
N LYS A 312 -15.43 5.03 -19.42
CA LYS A 312 -15.38 3.74 -20.11
C LYS A 312 -14.34 2.85 -19.42
N ASP A 313 -14.66 1.56 -19.30
CA ASP A 313 -13.71 0.50 -18.95
C ASP A 313 -12.96 0.63 -17.60
N TYR A 314 -13.68 0.94 -16.51
CA TYR A 314 -13.02 1.08 -15.20
C TYR A 314 -12.44 -0.24 -14.65
N GLN A 315 -11.37 -0.12 -13.88
CA GLN A 315 -11.06 -1.00 -12.76
C GLN A 315 -11.08 -0.14 -11.49
N ILE A 316 -12.26 0.04 -10.87
CA ILE A 316 -12.27 0.53 -9.48
C ILE A 316 -11.62 -0.57 -8.63
N ILE A 317 -10.52 -0.23 -7.96
CA ILE A 317 -9.65 -1.15 -7.23
C ILE A 317 -10.06 -1.23 -5.76
N SER A 318 -10.52 -0.14 -5.13
CA SER A 318 -11.13 -0.29 -3.81
C SER A 318 -12.08 0.84 -3.49
N TYR A 319 -13.16 0.48 -2.83
CA TYR A 319 -14.13 1.38 -2.23
C TYR A 319 -14.59 0.75 -0.91
N VAL A 320 -14.55 1.50 0.18
CA VAL A 320 -15.14 1.11 1.46
C VAL A 320 -16.55 1.71 1.50
N TYR A 321 -17.58 0.88 1.29
CA TYR A 321 -19.00 1.29 1.28
C TYR A 321 -19.72 0.74 2.51
N TYR A 322 -20.59 1.55 3.10
CA TYR A 322 -21.59 1.15 4.09
C TYR A 322 -22.92 1.06 3.34
N PHE A 323 -23.49 -0.14 3.21
CA PHE A 323 -24.71 -0.32 2.44
C PHE A 323 -25.96 0.06 3.26
N GLU A 324 -26.75 1.00 2.77
CA GLU A 324 -28.17 1.10 3.13
C GLU A 324 -29.03 0.34 2.11
N LYS A 325 -30.09 -0.31 2.59
CA LYS A 325 -31.01 -1.13 1.77
C LYS A 325 -31.64 -0.29 0.64
N ARG A 326 -31.12 -0.36 -0.58
CA ARG A 326 -31.84 0.05 -1.80
C ARG A 326 -31.75 -1.00 -2.90
N ASN A 327 -32.90 -1.29 -3.52
CA ASN A 327 -33.16 -2.35 -4.50
C ASN A 327 -32.86 -1.90 -5.94
N GLU A 328 -31.61 -1.52 -6.25
CA GLU A 328 -31.21 -1.23 -7.63
C GLU A 328 -30.09 -2.17 -8.05
N SER A 329 -30.43 -3.16 -8.88
CA SER A 329 -29.49 -4.13 -9.43
C SER A 329 -28.60 -3.49 -10.49
N GLU A 330 -27.30 -3.83 -10.51
CA GLU A 330 -26.26 -3.45 -11.50
C GLU A 330 -25.54 -2.10 -11.30
N LEU A 331 -25.19 -1.78 -10.04
CA LEU A 331 -24.63 -0.48 -9.65
C LEU A 331 -23.24 -0.13 -10.21
N PHE A 332 -22.40 -1.12 -10.44
CA PHE A 332 -20.99 -0.90 -10.70
C PHE A 332 -20.40 -1.98 -11.61
N LYS A 333 -20.79 -1.97 -12.89
CA LYS A 333 -20.38 -2.97 -13.89
C LYS A 333 -18.88 -3.04 -14.15
N TYR A 334 -18.09 -2.10 -13.64
CA TYR A 334 -16.65 -2.03 -13.93
C TYR A 334 -15.79 -2.13 -12.65
N VAL A 335 -16.38 -2.15 -11.46
CA VAL A 335 -15.61 -2.46 -10.25
C VAL A 335 -15.25 -3.94 -10.30
N SER A 336 -13.96 -4.24 -10.25
CA SER A 336 -13.47 -5.62 -10.24
C SER A 336 -12.65 -5.95 -9.00
N TYR A 337 -12.33 -4.99 -8.15
CA TYR A 337 -11.75 -5.25 -6.83
C TYR A 337 -12.39 -4.36 -5.77
N ILE A 338 -12.67 -4.96 -4.61
CA ILE A 338 -13.24 -4.29 -3.44
C ILE A 338 -12.43 -4.71 -2.22
N SER A 339 -12.14 -3.75 -1.35
CA SER A 339 -11.60 -3.99 -0.02
C SER A 339 -12.51 -3.35 1.01
N LEU A 340 -13.01 -4.13 1.95
CA LEU A 340 -13.97 -3.73 2.97
C LEU A 340 -13.33 -3.82 4.35
N PHE A 341 -13.54 -2.77 5.15
CA PHE A 341 -13.17 -2.70 6.56
C PHE A 341 -14.30 -2.01 7.32
N ASP A 342 -14.69 -2.58 8.45
CA ASP A 342 -15.70 -2.01 9.35
C ASP A 342 -15.43 -2.47 10.79
N GLU A 343 -15.80 -1.62 11.75
CA GLU A 343 -15.81 -1.96 13.18
C GLU A 343 -17.08 -2.72 13.58
N HIS A 344 -18.12 -2.68 12.74
CA HIS A 344 -19.39 -3.40 12.92
C HIS A 344 -19.43 -4.66 12.07
N PRO A 345 -20.17 -5.71 12.48
CA PRO A 345 -20.28 -6.93 11.69
C PRO A 345 -20.95 -6.76 10.32
N PHE A 346 -20.43 -7.45 9.30
CA PHE A 346 -21.11 -7.58 8.00
C PHE A 346 -22.15 -8.71 8.03
N GLU A 347 -23.44 -8.38 8.03
CA GLU A 347 -24.49 -9.40 8.03
C GLU A 347 -24.67 -10.08 6.65
N HIS A 348 -25.43 -11.18 6.60
CA HIS A 348 -25.62 -11.95 5.36
C HIS A 348 -26.20 -11.10 4.22
N GLU A 349 -27.15 -10.22 4.53
CA GLU A 349 -27.82 -9.32 3.58
C GLU A 349 -26.83 -8.37 2.90
N PHE A 350 -25.77 -7.98 3.60
CA PHE A 350 -24.70 -7.17 3.02
C PHE A 350 -23.97 -7.94 1.92
N PHE A 351 -23.58 -9.19 2.17
CA PHE A 351 -22.93 -10.03 1.16
C PHE A 351 -23.83 -10.33 -0.04
N LEU A 352 -25.16 -10.32 0.15
CA LEU A 352 -26.12 -10.52 -0.92
C LEU A 352 -26.17 -9.32 -1.88
N GLN A 353 -25.94 -8.12 -1.36
CA GLN A 353 -25.90 -6.89 -2.14
C GLN A 353 -24.63 -6.77 -2.97
N ILE A 354 -23.48 -7.28 -2.47
CA ILE A 354 -22.19 -7.16 -3.18
C ILE A 354 -22.27 -7.63 -4.64
N PRO A 355 -22.64 -8.87 -4.99
CA PRO A 355 -22.64 -9.29 -6.40
C PRO A 355 -23.74 -8.61 -7.24
N GLN A 356 -24.79 -8.08 -6.61
CA GLN A 356 -25.83 -7.30 -7.30
C GLN A 356 -25.29 -5.92 -7.69
N SER A 357 -24.53 -5.30 -6.80
CA SER A 357 -23.87 -4.03 -7.04
C SER A 357 -22.65 -4.18 -7.94
N PHE A 358 -21.90 -5.29 -7.83
CA PHE A 358 -20.61 -5.50 -8.48
C PHE A 358 -20.60 -6.82 -9.28
N PRO A 359 -21.35 -6.90 -10.40
CA PRO A 359 -21.55 -8.16 -11.13
C PRO A 359 -20.26 -8.75 -11.72
N PHE A 360 -19.23 -7.92 -11.94
CA PHE A 360 -17.93 -8.34 -12.48
C PHE A 360 -16.80 -8.34 -11.43
N LEU A 361 -17.15 -8.44 -10.14
CA LEU A 361 -16.19 -8.47 -9.06
C LEU A 361 -15.21 -9.65 -9.21
N LYS A 362 -13.91 -9.34 -9.34
CA LYS A 362 -12.80 -10.30 -9.46
C LYS A 362 -12.10 -10.54 -8.13
N LYS A 363 -11.92 -9.52 -7.29
CA LYS A 363 -11.28 -9.66 -5.98
C LYS A 363 -12.14 -9.02 -4.90
N LEU A 364 -12.26 -9.69 -3.76
CA LEU A 364 -12.89 -9.16 -2.55
C LEU A 364 -11.95 -9.36 -1.36
N SER A 365 -11.57 -8.26 -0.72
CA SER A 365 -10.79 -8.25 0.51
C SER A 365 -11.66 -7.79 1.67
N LEU A 366 -11.59 -8.50 2.79
CA LEU A 366 -12.34 -8.21 4.02
C LEU A 366 -11.36 -8.07 5.18
N VAL A 367 -11.62 -7.09 6.04
CA VAL A 367 -10.94 -6.88 7.34
C VAL A 367 -12.01 -6.54 8.37
N ASN A 368 -12.33 -7.48 9.25
CA ASN A 368 -13.36 -7.28 10.27
C ASN A 368 -13.27 -8.37 11.34
N GLU A 369 -12.80 -8.02 12.53
CA GLU A 369 -12.62 -8.97 13.64
C GLU A 369 -13.92 -9.30 14.38
N LYS A 370 -15.02 -8.58 14.13
CA LYS A 370 -16.31 -8.84 14.77
C LYS A 370 -17.07 -9.89 14.01
N GLY A 371 -17.60 -10.90 14.70
CA GLY A 371 -18.46 -11.92 14.10
C GLY A 371 -19.85 -11.38 13.76
N GLN A 372 -20.55 -12.06 12.84
CA GLN A 372 -21.92 -11.72 12.45
C GLN A 372 -22.84 -11.81 13.68
N ASN A 373 -23.66 -10.79 13.92
CA ASN A 373 -24.61 -10.83 15.04
C ASN A 373 -25.75 -11.77 14.72
N ASN A 374 -26.25 -11.71 13.48
CA ASN A 374 -27.35 -12.54 13.00
C ASN A 374 -26.79 -13.73 12.24
N LYS A 375 -25.94 -14.54 12.90
CA LYS A 375 -25.54 -15.82 12.34
C LYS A 375 -26.80 -16.58 11.98
N GLN A 376 -26.99 -16.80 10.70
CA GLN A 376 -27.99 -17.72 10.20
C GLN A 376 -27.48 -19.13 10.50
N CYS A 377 -27.49 -19.45 11.79
CA CYS A 377 -27.36 -20.81 12.24
C CYS A 377 -28.62 -21.51 11.75
N ILE A 378 -28.41 -22.68 11.16
CA ILE A 378 -29.44 -23.68 10.90
C ILE A 378 -29.97 -24.14 12.27
N LYS A 379 -30.64 -23.25 13.02
CA LYS A 379 -31.41 -23.63 14.20
C LYS A 379 -32.69 -24.22 13.64
N SER A 380 -32.83 -25.51 13.91
CA SER A 380 -33.78 -26.50 13.39
C SER A 380 -35.25 -26.22 13.73
N SER A 381 -35.70 -24.97 13.70
CA SER A 381 -37.11 -24.61 13.81
C SER A 381 -37.66 -24.38 12.41
N ASN A 382 -38.52 -25.31 11.98
CA ASN A 382 -39.37 -25.50 10.78
C ASN A 382 -39.77 -24.32 9.86
N HIS A 383 -39.24 -23.12 10.03
CA HIS A 383 -39.36 -22.01 9.09
C HIS A 383 -37.98 -21.67 8.53
N HIS A 384 -37.42 -22.61 7.76
CA HIS A 384 -36.30 -22.32 6.86
C HIS A 384 -36.82 -21.38 5.77
N GLN A 385 -36.71 -20.07 6.01
CA GLN A 385 -36.75 -19.11 4.92
C GLN A 385 -35.54 -19.44 4.03
N ASN A 386 -35.81 -20.01 2.86
CA ASN A 386 -34.80 -20.26 1.83
C ASN A 386 -34.23 -18.92 1.39
N LEU A 387 -33.17 -18.49 2.06
CA LEU A 387 -32.44 -17.31 1.62
C LEU A 387 -31.74 -17.64 0.31
N PRO A 388 -31.69 -16.68 -0.62
CA PRO A 388 -31.10 -16.92 -1.92
C PRO A 388 -29.58 -17.14 -1.78
N ILE A 389 -29.09 -18.19 -2.42
CA ILE A 389 -27.66 -18.48 -2.50
C ILE A 389 -26.97 -17.33 -3.24
N ILE A 390 -25.98 -16.73 -2.60
CA ILE A 390 -25.23 -15.59 -3.15
C ILE A 390 -24.27 -16.12 -4.22
N LYS A 391 -24.28 -15.55 -5.42
CA LYS A 391 -23.42 -15.99 -6.54
C LYS A 391 -22.41 -14.91 -6.90
N TYR A 392 -21.14 -15.28 -6.98
CA TYR A 392 -20.06 -14.39 -7.39
C TYR A 392 -19.42 -14.88 -8.71
N PRO A 393 -20.03 -14.60 -9.87
CA PRO A 393 -19.67 -15.28 -11.12
C PRO A 393 -18.24 -15.01 -11.60
N CYS A 394 -17.69 -13.83 -11.31
CA CYS A 394 -16.38 -13.40 -11.82
C CYS A 394 -15.26 -13.43 -10.77
N LEU A 395 -15.54 -13.88 -9.55
CA LEU A 395 -14.61 -13.79 -8.43
C LEU A 395 -13.44 -14.76 -8.62
N ILE A 396 -12.21 -14.26 -8.56
CA ILE A 396 -10.98 -15.04 -8.67
C ILE A 396 -10.14 -15.00 -7.40
N GLN A 397 -10.40 -14.05 -6.49
CA GLN A 397 -9.65 -13.92 -5.24
C GLN A 397 -10.51 -13.43 -4.08
N LEU A 398 -10.40 -14.12 -2.95
CA LEU A 398 -10.90 -13.74 -1.64
C LEU A 398 -9.71 -13.50 -0.71
N ASP A 399 -9.70 -12.36 -0.04
CA ASP A 399 -8.65 -11.97 0.89
C ASP A 399 -9.28 -11.72 2.27
N PHE A 400 -8.96 -12.58 3.23
CA PHE A 400 -9.49 -12.58 4.59
C PHE A 400 -8.35 -12.19 5.53
N VAL A 401 -8.11 -10.88 5.64
CA VAL A 401 -7.04 -10.32 6.48
C VAL A 401 -7.64 -9.93 7.82
N GLN A 402 -7.26 -10.61 8.91
CA GLN A 402 -7.77 -10.31 10.26
C GLN A 402 -9.32 -10.29 10.30
N VAL A 403 -9.94 -11.36 9.82
CA VAL A 403 -11.39 -11.49 9.80
C VAL A 403 -11.88 -12.49 10.85
N HIS A 404 -13.09 -12.28 11.33
CA HIS A 404 -13.80 -13.30 12.10
C HIS A 404 -14.17 -14.51 11.22
N GLU A 405 -14.17 -15.71 11.81
CA GLU A 405 -14.42 -16.98 11.10
C GLU A 405 -15.78 -17.05 10.39
N ASP A 406 -16.77 -16.28 10.85
CA ASP A 406 -18.11 -16.22 10.25
C ASP A 406 -18.07 -15.77 8.80
N TYR A 407 -17.15 -14.88 8.44
CA TYR A 407 -17.00 -14.41 7.07
C TYR A 407 -16.41 -15.49 6.18
N ILE A 408 -15.45 -16.26 6.69
CA ILE A 408 -14.92 -17.42 5.97
C ILE A 408 -16.03 -18.47 5.80
N GLU A 409 -16.81 -18.73 6.85
CA GLU A 409 -17.97 -19.61 6.80
C GLU A 409 -19.01 -19.15 5.77
N GLN A 410 -19.30 -17.85 5.69
CA GLN A 410 -20.24 -17.26 4.73
C GLN A 410 -19.88 -17.60 3.28
N PHE A 411 -18.60 -17.62 2.92
CA PHE A 411 -18.14 -17.95 1.55
C PHE A 411 -17.91 -19.45 1.34
N LEU A 412 -17.51 -20.20 2.37
CA LEU A 412 -17.22 -21.64 2.23
C LEU A 412 -18.47 -22.51 2.33
N LEU A 413 -19.54 -22.10 3.01
CA LEU A 413 -20.79 -22.85 3.03
C LEU A 413 -21.52 -22.76 1.68
N ASP A 414 -21.73 -23.90 1.05
CA ASP A 414 -22.41 -24.03 -0.25
C ASP A 414 -23.88 -23.62 -0.22
N ILE A 415 -24.52 -23.74 0.94
CA ILE A 415 -25.89 -23.26 1.19
C ILE A 415 -26.01 -21.73 1.29
N LYS A 416 -24.90 -21.01 1.50
CA LYS A 416 -24.90 -19.54 1.63
C LYS A 416 -24.38 -18.86 0.37
N THR A 417 -23.29 -19.38 -0.19
CA THR A 417 -22.57 -18.76 -1.30
C THR A 417 -22.16 -19.80 -2.32
N TYR A 418 -22.18 -19.44 -3.60
CA TYR A 418 -21.63 -20.24 -4.69
C TYR A 418 -20.39 -19.55 -5.26
N LEU A 419 -19.22 -20.16 -5.04
CA LEU A 419 -17.96 -19.70 -5.62
C LEU A 419 -17.79 -20.19 -7.06
N PRO A 420 -17.12 -19.44 -7.94
CA PRO A 420 -16.67 -19.95 -9.24
C PRO A 420 -15.42 -20.84 -9.08
N TYR A 421 -14.97 -21.48 -10.15
CA TYR A 421 -13.76 -22.30 -10.13
C TYR A 421 -12.48 -21.44 -10.10
N ASN A 422 -11.40 -22.01 -9.56
CA ASN A 422 -10.07 -21.41 -9.49
C ASN A 422 -9.96 -20.16 -8.60
N VAL A 423 -10.75 -20.08 -7.54
CA VAL A 423 -10.67 -18.97 -6.59
C VAL A 423 -9.42 -19.11 -5.72
N THR A 424 -8.67 -18.03 -5.56
CA THR A 424 -7.59 -17.94 -4.57
C THR A 424 -8.19 -17.46 -3.25
N VAL A 425 -7.96 -18.19 -2.17
CA VAL A 425 -8.42 -17.79 -0.82
C VAL A 425 -7.19 -17.53 0.05
N LEU A 426 -6.97 -16.27 0.39
CA LEU A 426 -5.96 -15.86 1.34
C LEU A 426 -6.64 -15.77 2.71
N SER A 427 -6.35 -16.71 3.60
CA SER A 427 -6.89 -16.77 4.95
C SER A 427 -5.88 -17.46 5.85
N ASP A 428 -5.92 -17.19 7.16
CA ASP A 428 -5.12 -17.95 8.09
C ASP A 428 -5.63 -19.41 8.14
N TYR A 429 -4.68 -20.33 8.23
CA TYR A 429 -4.97 -21.76 8.18
C TYR A 429 -5.84 -22.23 9.36
N GLN A 430 -5.74 -21.58 10.52
CA GLN A 430 -6.45 -22.00 11.72
C GLN A 430 -7.95 -21.69 11.59
N SER A 431 -8.32 -20.52 11.09
CA SER A 431 -9.71 -20.16 10.79
C SER A 431 -10.33 -21.09 9.74
N MET A 432 -9.60 -21.40 8.67
CA MET A 432 -10.05 -22.38 7.65
C MET A 432 -10.31 -23.76 8.27
N LYS A 433 -9.42 -24.21 9.15
CA LYS A 433 -9.55 -25.49 9.86
C LYS A 433 -10.76 -25.49 10.80
N ASN A 434 -11.04 -24.39 11.48
CA ASN A 434 -12.17 -24.26 12.39
C ASN A 434 -13.50 -24.30 11.61
N VAL A 435 -13.65 -23.47 10.58
CA VAL A 435 -14.87 -23.39 9.75
C VAL A 435 -15.22 -24.72 9.08
N THR A 436 -14.20 -25.44 8.58
CA THR A 436 -14.37 -26.73 7.91
C THR A 436 -14.45 -27.91 8.87
N HIS A 437 -14.37 -27.67 10.19
CA HIS A 437 -14.28 -28.69 11.23
C HIS A 437 -13.18 -29.72 10.93
N TYR A 438 -11.93 -29.26 10.84
CA TYR A 438 -10.78 -30.09 10.48
C TYR A 438 -10.95 -30.77 9.11
N PHE A 439 -11.56 -30.07 8.15
CA PHE A 439 -11.88 -30.60 6.82
C PHE A 439 -12.76 -31.86 6.88
N ARG A 440 -13.82 -31.83 7.71
CA ARG A 440 -14.84 -32.91 7.83
C ARG A 440 -16.27 -32.43 7.60
N ARG A 441 -16.51 -31.11 7.60
CA ARG A 441 -17.83 -30.53 7.39
C ARG A 441 -18.24 -30.56 5.91
N MET A 442 -19.04 -31.54 5.50
CA MET A 442 -19.44 -31.76 4.10
C MET A 442 -20.01 -30.52 3.41
N ALA A 443 -20.81 -29.70 4.10
CA ALA A 443 -21.39 -28.47 3.56
C ALA A 443 -20.37 -27.38 3.13
N THR A 444 -19.09 -27.54 3.50
CA THR A 444 -18.02 -26.63 3.04
C THR A 444 -17.18 -27.23 1.90
N GLN A 445 -17.30 -28.54 1.66
CA GLN A 445 -16.44 -29.27 0.75
C GLN A 445 -16.60 -28.80 -0.70
N PHE A 446 -17.83 -28.52 -1.13
CA PHE A 446 -18.12 -28.13 -2.51
C PHE A 446 -17.40 -26.83 -2.91
N ASN A 447 -17.53 -25.75 -2.12
CA ASN A 447 -16.81 -24.51 -2.41
C ASN A 447 -15.30 -24.64 -2.21
N CYS A 448 -14.85 -25.41 -1.21
CA CYS A 448 -13.42 -25.67 -1.03
C CYS A 448 -12.79 -26.34 -2.28
N SER A 449 -13.52 -27.24 -2.95
CA SER A 449 -13.01 -27.94 -4.14
C SER A 449 -12.69 -27.01 -5.31
N LYS A 450 -13.25 -25.80 -5.30
CA LYS A 450 -13.04 -24.74 -6.29
C LYS A 450 -11.88 -23.82 -5.96
N VAL A 451 -11.28 -23.95 -4.78
CA VAL A 451 -10.16 -23.12 -4.32
C VAL A 451 -8.86 -23.62 -4.94
N ARG A 452 -8.17 -22.75 -5.71
CA ARG A 452 -6.89 -23.08 -6.37
C ARG A 452 -5.68 -22.90 -5.48
N TYR A 453 -5.73 -21.97 -4.53
CA TYR A 453 -4.59 -21.61 -3.70
C TYR A 453 -5.01 -21.24 -2.28
N ILE A 454 -4.28 -21.77 -1.30
CA ILE A 454 -4.36 -21.42 0.12
C ILE A 454 -2.93 -21.28 0.65
N PRO A 455 -2.57 -20.14 1.25
CA PRO A 455 -1.30 -19.99 1.95
C PRO A 455 -1.20 -21.00 3.10
N THR A 456 -0.17 -21.85 3.08
CA THR A 456 0.10 -22.84 4.16
C THR A 456 1.40 -22.54 4.91
N SER A 457 1.84 -21.28 4.90
CA SER A 457 3.16 -20.84 5.36
C SER A 457 3.52 -21.23 6.80
N TYR A 458 2.55 -21.68 7.62
CA TYR A 458 2.76 -22.08 9.02
C TYR A 458 2.36 -23.53 9.34
N VAL A 459 2.13 -24.38 8.33
CA VAL A 459 1.62 -25.74 8.55
C VAL A 459 2.72 -26.78 8.42
N THR A 460 3.10 -27.40 9.54
CA THR A 460 4.08 -28.50 9.56
C THR A 460 3.49 -29.82 9.07
N GLN A 461 2.19 -30.07 9.30
CA GLN A 461 1.49 -31.29 8.88
C GLN A 461 0.05 -31.00 8.42
N LEU A 462 -0.28 -31.47 7.22
CA LEU A 462 -1.64 -31.36 6.66
C LEU A 462 -2.53 -32.53 7.14
N PRO A 463 -3.77 -32.28 7.60
CA PRO A 463 -4.72 -33.31 7.97
C PRO A 463 -5.02 -34.28 6.84
N LYS A 464 -5.30 -35.55 7.19
CA LYS A 464 -5.62 -36.62 6.23
C LYS A 464 -6.71 -36.24 5.23
N HIS A 465 -7.72 -35.49 5.67
CA HIS A 465 -8.87 -35.10 4.84
C HIS A 465 -8.64 -33.84 4.00
N PHE A 466 -7.51 -33.13 4.16
CA PHE A 466 -7.24 -31.88 3.44
C PHE A 466 -7.33 -32.03 1.92
N LYS A 467 -6.78 -33.13 1.38
CA LYS A 467 -6.81 -33.42 -0.06
C LYS A 467 -8.22 -33.62 -0.62
N ASN A 468 -9.18 -34.03 0.22
CA ASN A 468 -10.57 -34.23 -0.21
C ASN A 468 -11.32 -32.90 -0.38
N TYR A 469 -10.78 -31.81 0.20
CA TYR A 469 -11.35 -30.46 0.11
C TYR A 469 -10.72 -29.65 -1.01
N PHE A 470 -9.47 -29.94 -1.35
CA PHE A 470 -8.62 -29.09 -2.18
C PHE A 470 -8.04 -29.89 -3.35
N LEU A 471 -8.93 -30.41 -4.19
CA LEU A 471 -8.59 -31.35 -5.27
C LEU A 471 -7.67 -30.74 -6.35
N SER A 472 -7.79 -29.43 -6.57
CA SER A 472 -7.08 -28.69 -7.62
C SER A 472 -5.98 -27.76 -7.09
N THR A 473 -5.71 -27.81 -5.78
CA THR A 473 -4.88 -26.79 -5.11
C THR A 473 -3.40 -27.10 -5.20
N TYR A 474 -2.62 -26.13 -5.68
CA TYR A 474 -1.16 -26.17 -5.57
C TYR A 474 -0.74 -25.82 -4.14
N ILE A 475 -0.21 -26.80 -3.41
CA ILE A 475 0.34 -26.56 -2.06
C ILE A 475 1.75 -26.00 -2.23
N HIS A 476 1.89 -24.68 -2.14
CA HIS A 476 3.20 -24.07 -2.04
C HIS A 476 3.69 -24.18 -0.60
N LYS A 477 4.59 -25.13 -0.33
CA LYS A 477 5.29 -25.19 0.95
C LYS A 477 6.26 -24.02 1.00
N PHE A 478 5.92 -22.95 1.72
CA PHE A 478 6.92 -22.03 2.22
C PHE A 478 7.64 -22.75 3.37
N SER A 479 8.83 -23.28 3.11
CA SER A 479 9.72 -23.75 4.16
C SER A 479 10.28 -22.52 4.88
N LEU A 480 9.68 -22.15 6.01
CA LEU A 480 10.31 -21.26 6.98
C LEU A 480 11.49 -22.01 7.62
N LEU A 481 12.70 -21.78 7.09
CA LEU A 481 13.98 -22.18 7.69
C LEU A 481 14.38 -21.21 8.82
N PHE A 482 13.45 -20.91 9.73
CA PHE A 482 13.71 -20.07 10.90
C PHE A 482 13.02 -20.63 12.13
N GLN A 483 13.78 -21.43 12.88
CA GLN A 483 13.79 -21.50 14.33
C GLN A 483 15.17 -21.94 14.79
#